data_AF-Q2SKM0-F1
#
_entry.id   AF-Q2SKM0-F1
#
_cell.length_a   1.000
_cell.length_b   1.000
_cell.length_c   1.000
_cell.angle_alpha   90.00
_cell.angle_beta   90.00
_cell.angle_gamma   90.00
#
_symmetry.space_group_name_H-M   'P 1'
#
loop_
_entity.id
_entity.type
_entity.pdbx_description
1 polymer ?
#
loop_
_entity_poly.entity_id
_entity_poly.type
_entity_poly.pdbx_seq_one_letter_code
_entity_poly.pdbx_strand_id
1 'polypeptide(L)'
;MILFYAVDGIFAVNVGKRLENNIILGAVLNIVIDAINRIKERRFWVIPPYAYDWDEDEKSVEDYVDYYRRNIDCCICDAMAYRNSLFEFENVLSEESLSVVLDMRKRFISTFPFCDDKFDLYEDIGSDRCNSLYLQMRNSYYEFAGDDSISHIDRYIDNLVCIKEYMQDNP
;
A
#
# COMPACT_ATOMS: atom_id res chain seq x y z
N MET A 1 48.34 0.45 -47.73
CA MET A 1 46.89 0.41 -47.89
C MET A 1 46.31 0.10 -46.51
N ILE A 2 45.82 1.11 -45.81
CA ILE A 2 45.35 1.03 -44.42
C ILE A 2 43.83 1.28 -44.42
N LEU A 3 43.11 0.34 -43.78
CA LEU A 3 41.72 0.37 -43.27
C LEU A 3 40.60 0.73 -44.28
N PHE A 4 39.34 0.28 -44.19
CA PHE A 4 38.46 -0.21 -43.13
C PHE A 4 37.71 -1.46 -43.68
N TYR A 5 37.14 -2.39 -42.90
CA TYR A 5 35.78 -2.33 -42.35
C TYR A 5 35.65 -3.29 -41.15
N ALA A 6 35.52 -2.71 -39.97
CA ALA A 6 35.05 -3.38 -38.76
C ALA A 6 34.21 -2.37 -37.97
N VAL A 7 33.06 -1.96 -38.52
CA VAL A 7 32.16 -0.98 -37.88
C VAL A 7 30.73 -1.52 -37.68
N ASP A 8 30.38 -2.66 -38.29
CA ASP A 8 28.99 -3.13 -38.28
C ASP A 8 28.62 -4.03 -37.08
N GLY A 9 29.60 -4.62 -36.39
CA GLY A 9 29.34 -5.51 -35.24
C GLY A 9 29.04 -4.77 -33.93
N ILE A 10 29.76 -3.68 -33.64
CA ILE A 10 29.63 -2.96 -32.36
C ILE A 10 28.35 -2.11 -32.33
N PHE A 11 27.95 -1.55 -33.47
CA PHE A 11 26.74 -0.72 -33.57
C PHE A 11 25.47 -1.57 -33.45
N ALA A 12 25.41 -2.72 -34.11
CA ALA A 12 24.27 -3.64 -34.00
C ALA A 12 24.11 -4.22 -32.58
N VAL A 13 25.22 -4.55 -31.90
CA VAL A 13 25.19 -5.03 -30.51
C VAL A 13 24.75 -3.92 -29.55
N ASN A 14 25.20 -2.67 -29.75
CA ASN A 14 24.76 -1.55 -28.92
C ASN A 14 23.29 -1.16 -29.15
N VAL A 15 22.79 -1.23 -30.39
CA VAL A 15 21.38 -0.97 -30.72
C VAL A 15 20.48 -2.09 -30.21
N GLY A 16 20.91 -3.35 -30.34
CA GLY A 16 20.21 -4.52 -29.78
C GLY A 16 20.10 -4.47 -28.26
N LYS A 17 21.20 -4.17 -27.56
CA LYS A 17 21.17 -3.96 -26.09
C LYS A 17 20.33 -2.76 -25.68
N ARG A 18 20.32 -1.66 -26.46
CA ARG A 18 19.46 -0.51 -26.20
C ARG A 18 17.97 -0.82 -26.39
N LEU A 19 17.64 -1.60 -27.42
CA LEU A 19 16.27 -2.04 -27.69
C LEU A 19 15.79 -3.03 -26.64
N GLU A 20 16.60 -4.01 -26.27
CA GLU A 20 16.30 -4.93 -25.16
C GLU A 20 16.14 -4.18 -23.84
N ASN A 21 17.04 -3.25 -23.51
CA ASN A 21 16.91 -2.42 -22.31
C ASN A 21 15.65 -1.55 -22.33
N ASN A 22 15.25 -1.00 -23.49
CA ASN A 22 14.03 -0.19 -23.61
C ASN A 22 12.75 -1.04 -23.54
N ILE A 23 12.76 -2.26 -24.09
CA ILE A 23 11.65 -3.21 -24.00
C ILE A 23 11.48 -3.70 -22.57
N ILE A 24 12.60 -4.01 -21.90
CA ILE A 24 12.61 -4.40 -20.49
C ILE A 24 12.12 -3.23 -19.63
N LEU A 25 12.64 -2.00 -19.81
CA LEU A 25 12.13 -0.82 -19.10
C LEU A 25 10.61 -0.62 -19.31
N GLY A 26 10.12 -0.78 -20.54
CA GLY A 26 8.71 -0.62 -20.88
C GLY A 26 7.81 -1.69 -20.25
N ALA A 27 8.22 -2.96 -20.27
CA ALA A 27 7.48 -4.04 -19.63
C ALA A 27 7.51 -3.95 -18.09
N VAL A 28 8.61 -3.45 -17.54
CA VAL A 28 8.87 -3.39 -16.09
C VAL A 28 8.13 -2.19 -15.47
N LEU A 29 8.06 -1.04 -16.17
CA LEU A 29 7.21 0.10 -15.78
C LEU A 29 5.72 -0.30 -15.72
N ASN A 30 5.27 -1.16 -16.64
CA ASN A 30 3.88 -1.65 -16.64
C ASN A 30 3.53 -2.46 -15.38
N ILE A 31 4.50 -3.17 -14.77
CA ILE A 31 4.26 -3.95 -13.54
C ILE A 31 3.94 -3.03 -12.36
N VAL A 32 4.68 -1.93 -12.20
CA VAL A 32 4.42 -0.95 -11.13
C VAL A 32 3.11 -0.24 -11.35
N ILE A 33 2.83 0.18 -12.59
CA ILE A 33 1.56 0.79 -12.96
C ILE A 33 0.41 -0.16 -12.63
N ASP A 34 0.52 -1.43 -13.00
CA ASP A 34 -0.49 -2.45 -12.70
C ASP A 34 -0.66 -2.66 -11.19
N ALA A 35 0.43 -2.72 -10.43
CA ALA A 35 0.39 -2.84 -8.96
C ALA A 35 -0.27 -1.61 -8.30
N ILE A 36 0.02 -0.41 -8.77
CA ILE A 36 -0.61 0.83 -8.28
C ILE A 36 -2.09 0.87 -8.63
N ASN A 37 -2.47 0.54 -9.86
CA ASN A 37 -3.88 0.48 -10.26
C ASN A 37 -4.66 -0.52 -9.40
N ARG A 38 -4.05 -1.67 -9.14
CA ARG A 38 -4.55 -2.71 -8.23
C ARG A 38 -4.71 -2.23 -6.79
N ILE A 39 -3.85 -1.35 -6.31
CA ILE A 39 -3.99 -0.71 -5.00
C ILE A 39 -5.16 0.29 -5.04
N LYS A 40 -5.21 1.15 -6.05
CA LYS A 40 -6.28 2.14 -6.23
C LYS A 40 -7.66 1.49 -6.25
N GLU A 41 -7.84 0.40 -6.99
CA GLU A 41 -9.10 -0.35 -7.07
C GLU A 41 -9.49 -1.00 -5.74
N ARG A 42 -8.50 -1.48 -4.99
CA ARG A 42 -8.75 -2.26 -3.77
C ARG A 42 -8.86 -1.42 -2.52
N ARG A 43 -8.38 -0.17 -2.51
CA ARG A 43 -8.25 0.65 -1.30
C ARG A 43 -9.53 0.68 -0.44
N PHE A 44 -10.71 0.73 -1.04
CA PHE A 44 -11.99 0.74 -0.32
C PHE A 44 -12.25 -0.50 0.55
N TRP A 45 -11.59 -1.62 0.24
CA TRP A 45 -11.66 -2.89 0.98
C TRP A 45 -10.56 -3.03 2.04
N VAL A 46 -9.55 -2.15 2.00
CA VAL A 46 -8.38 -2.19 2.89
C VAL A 46 -8.42 -1.05 3.90
N ILE A 47 -9.06 0.07 3.55
CA ILE A 47 -9.23 1.23 4.41
C ILE A 47 -10.09 0.82 5.62
N PRO A 48 -9.56 0.96 6.85
CA PRO A 48 -10.28 0.58 8.05
C PRO A 48 -11.47 1.51 8.32
N PRO A 49 -12.42 1.09 9.18
CA PRO A 49 -13.51 1.95 9.63
C PRO A 49 -13.02 3.32 10.12
N TYR A 50 -13.82 4.37 9.90
CA TYR A 50 -13.56 5.75 10.34
C TYR A 50 -12.30 6.43 9.76
N ALA A 51 -11.75 5.89 8.67
CA ALA A 51 -10.71 6.54 7.89
C ALA A 51 -11.30 7.26 6.66
N TYR A 52 -10.72 8.39 6.28
CA TYR A 52 -11.14 9.17 5.11
C TYR A 52 -10.17 8.95 3.95
N ASP A 53 -10.72 8.65 2.78
CA ASP A 53 -9.97 8.50 1.53
C ASP A 53 -9.91 9.85 0.80
N TRP A 54 -8.74 10.49 0.78
CA TRP A 54 -8.50 11.73 0.02
C TRP A 54 -8.08 11.48 -1.43
N ASP A 55 -8.14 10.23 -1.91
CA ASP A 55 -8.01 9.89 -3.34
C ASP A 55 -9.27 10.24 -4.15
N GLU A 56 -10.11 11.18 -3.68
CA GLU A 56 -11.35 11.63 -4.36
C GLU A 56 -11.09 12.25 -5.74
N ASP A 57 -9.94 12.89 -5.91
CA ASP A 57 -9.50 13.46 -7.19
C ASP A 57 -8.74 12.45 -8.08
N GLU A 58 -8.67 11.18 -7.68
CA GLU A 58 -7.90 10.11 -8.33
C GLU A 58 -6.44 10.52 -8.63
N LYS A 59 -5.61 10.55 -7.59
CA LYS A 59 -4.17 10.83 -7.69
C LYS A 59 -3.52 9.97 -8.79
N SER A 60 -2.58 10.58 -9.48
CA SER A 60 -1.88 9.96 -10.61
C SER A 60 -1.00 8.80 -10.14
N VAL A 61 -0.60 7.92 -11.07
CA VAL A 61 0.37 6.86 -10.77
C VAL A 61 1.67 7.47 -10.27
N GLU A 62 2.08 8.59 -10.85
CA GLU A 62 3.28 9.34 -10.49
C GLU A 62 3.24 9.80 -9.03
N ASP A 63 2.09 10.28 -8.55
CA ASP A 63 1.91 10.66 -7.14
C ASP A 63 2.10 9.46 -6.20
N TYR A 64 1.57 8.30 -6.56
CA TYR A 64 1.75 7.05 -5.80
C TYR A 64 3.20 6.58 -5.81
N VAL A 65 3.88 6.63 -6.96
CA VAL A 65 5.31 6.28 -7.08
C VAL A 65 6.15 7.18 -6.17
N ASP A 66 5.91 8.49 -6.20
CA ASP A 66 6.64 9.45 -5.38
C ASP A 66 6.37 9.27 -3.88
N TYR A 67 5.14 8.93 -3.50
CA TYR A 67 4.79 8.57 -2.13
C TYR A 67 5.52 7.30 -1.67
N TYR A 68 5.43 6.21 -2.44
CA TYR A 68 6.01 4.94 -2.07
C TYR A 68 7.54 4.95 -2.07
N ARG A 69 8.19 5.69 -2.98
CA ARG A 69 9.65 5.85 -2.95
C ARG A 69 10.16 6.32 -1.58
N ARG A 70 9.35 7.05 -0.82
CA ARG A 70 9.71 7.60 0.49
C ARG A 70 9.22 6.75 1.67
N ASN A 71 8.18 5.95 1.47
CA ASN A 71 7.43 5.34 2.58
C ASN A 71 7.23 3.83 2.46
N ILE A 72 7.61 3.17 1.37
CA ILE A 72 7.21 1.79 1.06
C ILE A 72 7.54 0.79 2.17
N ASP A 73 8.69 0.94 2.83
CA ASP A 73 9.09 0.09 3.96
C ASP A 73 8.15 0.24 5.16
N CYS A 74 7.78 1.48 5.51
CA CYS A 74 6.83 1.77 6.58
C CYS A 74 5.43 1.25 6.21
N CYS A 75 4.98 1.48 4.97
CA CYS A 75 3.70 0.98 4.47
C CYS A 75 3.59 -0.54 4.63
N ILE A 76 4.62 -1.29 4.22
CA ILE A 76 4.65 -2.75 4.37
C ILE A 76 4.62 -3.14 5.85
N CYS A 77 5.47 -2.52 6.66
CA CYS A 77 5.60 -2.85 8.08
C CYS A 77 4.27 -2.63 8.84
N ASP A 78 3.65 -1.47 8.66
CA ASP A 78 2.42 -1.11 9.35
C ASP A 78 1.21 -1.88 8.81
N ALA A 79 1.15 -2.17 7.50
CA ALA A 79 0.13 -3.05 6.93
C ALA A 79 0.22 -4.47 7.49
N MET A 80 1.43 -5.03 7.62
CA MET A 80 1.64 -6.35 8.24
C MET A 80 1.26 -6.35 9.71
N ALA A 81 1.63 -5.31 10.46
CA ALA A 81 1.28 -5.20 11.88
C ALA A 81 -0.24 -5.12 12.10
N TYR A 82 -0.92 -4.30 11.29
CA TYR A 82 -2.37 -4.20 11.32
C TYR A 82 -3.04 -5.52 10.95
N ARG A 83 -2.63 -6.14 9.85
CA ARG A 83 -3.08 -7.48 9.42
C ARG A 83 -2.94 -8.51 10.54
N ASN A 84 -1.79 -8.58 11.19
CA ASN A 84 -1.54 -9.53 12.27
C ASN A 84 -2.43 -9.27 13.48
N SER A 85 -2.63 -8.00 13.85
CA SER A 85 -3.55 -7.66 14.96
C SER A 85 -4.99 -8.07 14.68
N LEU A 86 -5.47 -7.93 13.43
CA LEU A 86 -6.80 -8.39 13.03
C LEU A 86 -6.94 -9.90 13.13
N PHE A 87 -5.94 -10.63 12.64
CA PHE A 87 -5.91 -12.10 12.72
C PHE A 87 -5.92 -12.59 14.17
N GLU A 88 -5.16 -11.94 15.06
CA GLU A 88 -5.17 -12.27 16.49
C GLU A 88 -6.52 -11.92 17.13
N PHE A 89 -7.09 -10.77 16.80
CA PHE A 89 -8.40 -10.34 17.31
C PHE A 89 -9.53 -11.27 16.89
N GLU A 90 -9.56 -11.73 15.63
CA GLU A 90 -10.55 -12.69 15.13
C GLU A 90 -10.58 -14.00 15.96
N ASN A 91 -9.42 -14.42 16.47
CA ASN A 91 -9.30 -15.65 17.27
C ASN A 91 -9.63 -15.45 18.75
N VAL A 92 -9.41 -14.25 19.31
CA VAL A 92 -9.51 -14.00 20.77
C VAL A 92 -10.77 -13.23 21.14
N LEU A 93 -11.18 -12.26 20.31
CA LEU A 93 -12.38 -11.43 20.48
C LEU A 93 -12.46 -10.71 21.83
N SER A 94 -11.33 -10.23 22.37
CA SER A 94 -11.24 -9.51 23.65
C SER A 94 -11.06 -8.00 23.51
N GLU A 95 -11.41 -7.22 24.55
CA GLU A 95 -11.16 -5.77 24.56
C GLU A 95 -9.66 -5.43 24.53
N GLU A 96 -8.80 -6.27 25.11
CA GLU A 96 -7.34 -6.09 25.04
C GLU A 96 -6.82 -6.26 23.61
N SER A 97 -7.26 -7.30 22.90
CA SER A 97 -6.89 -7.51 21.50
C SER A 97 -7.48 -6.45 20.57
N LEU A 98 -8.69 -5.96 20.86
CA LEU A 98 -9.26 -4.80 20.17
C LEU A 98 -8.41 -3.55 20.34
N SER A 99 -7.93 -3.25 21.56
CA SER A 99 -7.05 -2.10 21.79
C SER A 99 -5.80 -2.17 20.90
N VAL A 100 -5.20 -3.34 20.75
CA VAL A 100 -4.05 -3.55 19.86
C VAL A 100 -4.43 -3.29 18.40
N VAL A 101 -5.60 -3.76 17.95
CA VAL A 101 -6.11 -3.49 16.60
C VAL A 101 -6.25 -1.98 16.37
N LEU A 102 -6.81 -1.25 17.33
CA LEU A 102 -7.02 0.20 17.21
C LEU A 102 -5.69 0.96 17.16
N ASP A 103 -4.69 0.55 17.94
CA ASP A 103 -3.35 1.15 17.88
C ASP A 103 -2.67 0.87 16.52
N MET A 104 -2.77 -0.37 16.01
CA MET A 104 -2.18 -0.72 14.72
C MET A 104 -2.94 -0.07 13.55
N ARG A 105 -4.26 0.10 13.68
CA ARG A 105 -5.10 0.85 12.72
C ARG A 105 -4.58 2.27 12.54
N LYS A 106 -4.30 3.00 13.62
CA LYS A 106 -3.77 4.37 13.55
C LYS A 106 -2.48 4.44 12.75
N ARG A 107 -1.55 3.51 13.04
CA ARG A 107 -0.28 3.40 12.31
C ARG A 107 -0.49 3.10 10.84
N PHE A 108 -1.36 2.13 10.53
CA PHE A 108 -1.70 1.78 9.16
C PHE A 108 -2.26 2.96 8.37
N ILE A 109 -3.22 3.70 8.94
CA ILE A 109 -3.79 4.89 8.28
C ILE A 109 -2.70 5.94 8.02
N SER A 110 -1.82 6.19 9.00
CA SER A 110 -0.77 7.20 8.87
C SER A 110 0.24 6.94 7.74
N THR A 111 0.36 5.68 7.32
CA THR A 111 1.25 5.25 6.22
C THR A 111 0.49 4.76 4.99
N PHE A 112 -0.84 4.82 5.01
CA PHE A 112 -1.67 4.55 3.83
C PHE A 112 -1.72 5.82 2.96
N PRO A 113 -1.47 5.71 1.65
CA PRO A 113 -1.40 6.88 0.77
C PRO A 113 -2.75 7.61 0.73
N PHE A 114 -2.68 8.92 0.89
CA PHE A 114 -3.83 9.83 0.75
C PHE A 114 -5.00 9.47 1.68
N CYS A 115 -4.71 8.96 2.88
CA CYS A 115 -5.72 8.63 3.87
C CYS A 115 -5.48 9.42 5.15
N ASP A 116 -6.58 9.85 5.80
CA ASP A 116 -6.53 10.52 7.10
C ASP A 116 -7.37 9.77 8.13
N ASP A 117 -6.86 9.74 9.36
CA ASP A 117 -7.63 9.23 10.49
C ASP A 117 -8.59 10.31 11.00
N LYS A 118 -9.89 10.05 10.86
CA LYS A 118 -10.91 10.92 11.46
C LYS A 118 -11.24 10.51 12.88
N PHE A 119 -10.79 9.35 13.35
CA PHE A 119 -11.06 8.88 14.71
C PHE A 119 -10.34 9.72 15.77
N ASP A 120 -9.09 10.11 15.52
CA ASP A 120 -8.31 10.95 16.44
C ASP A 120 -8.99 12.30 16.75
N LEU A 121 -9.79 12.84 15.81
CA LEU A 121 -10.58 14.06 16.02
C LEU A 121 -11.65 13.92 17.12
N TYR A 122 -12.02 12.68 17.47
CA TYR A 122 -13.06 12.38 18.44
C TYR A 122 -12.52 11.88 19.80
N GLU A 123 -11.27 11.42 19.88
CA GLU A 123 -10.62 11.03 21.15
C GLU A 123 -10.38 12.24 22.07
N ASP A 124 -10.09 13.40 21.49
CA ASP A 124 -9.78 14.64 22.24
C ASP A 124 -11.02 15.38 22.77
N ILE A 125 -12.22 14.97 22.35
CA ILE A 125 -13.48 15.62 22.75
C ILE A 125 -14.07 14.87 23.95
N GLY A 126 -13.48 15.07 25.13
CA GLY A 126 -13.94 14.48 26.39
C GLY A 126 -15.43 14.69 26.64
N SER A 127 -16.25 13.65 26.38
CA SER A 127 -17.69 13.57 26.69
C SER A 127 -18.24 12.19 26.29
N ASP A 128 -19.46 11.86 26.73
CA ASP A 128 -20.22 10.64 26.40
C ASP A 128 -20.27 10.27 24.90
N ARG A 129 -20.01 11.24 23.99
CA ARG A 129 -19.83 10.99 22.55
C ARG A 129 -18.67 10.04 22.25
N CYS A 130 -17.56 10.13 22.98
CA CYS A 130 -16.38 9.27 22.82
C CYS A 130 -16.74 7.80 23.11
N ASN A 131 -17.58 7.54 24.12
CA ASN A 131 -18.06 6.19 24.43
C ASN A 131 -18.97 5.63 23.33
N SER A 132 -19.85 6.47 22.75
CA SER A 132 -20.73 6.03 21.67
C SER A 132 -19.99 5.72 20.36
N LEU A 133 -18.96 6.51 20.02
CA LEU A 133 -18.10 6.29 18.85
C LEU A 133 -17.21 5.07 19.05
N TYR A 134 -16.63 4.90 20.24
CA TYR A 134 -15.89 3.69 20.60
C TYR A 134 -16.77 2.44 20.45
N LEU A 135 -18.01 2.47 20.95
CA LEU A 135 -18.96 1.36 20.81
C LEU A 135 -19.29 1.05 19.35
N GLN A 136 -19.47 2.08 18.50
CA GLN A 136 -19.71 1.87 17.08
C GLN A 136 -18.49 1.27 16.38
N MET A 137 -17.29 1.80 16.63
CA MET A 137 -16.06 1.28 16.04
C MET A 137 -15.77 -0.15 16.51
N ARG A 138 -16.00 -0.44 17.79
CA ARG A 138 -15.96 -1.79 18.33
C ARG A 138 -16.88 -2.73 17.54
N ASN A 139 -18.15 -2.35 17.37
CA ASN A 139 -19.11 -3.17 16.63
C ASN A 139 -18.68 -3.36 15.17
N SER A 140 -18.17 -2.32 14.51
CA SER A 140 -17.61 -2.41 13.16
C SER A 140 -16.46 -3.40 13.08
N TYR A 141 -15.57 -3.47 14.08
CA TYR A 141 -14.47 -4.42 14.08
C TYR A 141 -14.91 -5.86 14.32
N TYR A 142 -15.94 -6.08 15.14
CA TYR A 142 -16.54 -7.41 15.27
C TYR A 142 -17.22 -7.88 13.97
N GLU A 143 -17.78 -6.97 13.18
CA GLU A 143 -18.31 -7.28 11.84
C GLU A 143 -17.19 -7.48 10.81
N PHE A 144 -16.18 -6.60 10.83
CA PHE A 144 -15.04 -6.59 9.91
C PHE A 144 -14.11 -7.80 10.07
N ALA A 145 -13.99 -8.34 11.30
CA ALA A 145 -13.26 -9.57 11.59
C ALA A 145 -13.94 -10.82 11.01
N GLY A 146 -15.23 -10.75 10.67
CA GLY A 146 -15.95 -11.85 10.02
C GLY A 146 -15.96 -11.78 8.49
N ASP A 147 -15.32 -10.78 7.88
CA ASP A 147 -15.30 -10.54 6.45
C ASP A 147 -13.92 -10.88 5.83
N ASP A 148 -13.83 -10.88 4.50
CA ASP A 148 -12.61 -11.17 3.73
C ASP A 148 -11.52 -10.08 3.86
N SER A 149 -11.66 -9.16 4.81
CA SER A 149 -10.79 -8.01 5.08
C SER A 149 -9.31 -8.35 5.18
N ILE A 150 -8.96 -9.42 5.91
CA ILE A 150 -7.57 -9.88 6.04
C ILE A 150 -7.00 -10.26 4.67
N SER A 151 -7.79 -10.91 3.81
CA SER A 151 -7.38 -11.28 2.46
C SER A 151 -7.15 -10.05 1.56
N HIS A 152 -7.91 -8.98 1.76
CA HIS A 152 -7.71 -7.72 1.05
C HIS A 152 -6.43 -7.02 1.48
N ILE A 153 -6.10 -7.07 2.78
CA ILE A 153 -4.84 -6.53 3.30
C ILE A 153 -3.65 -7.38 2.83
N ASP A 154 -3.76 -8.70 2.79
CA ASP A 154 -2.71 -9.59 2.25
C ASP A 154 -2.38 -9.23 0.79
N ARG A 155 -3.40 -9.07 -0.05
CA ARG A 155 -3.22 -8.63 -1.45
C ARG A 155 -2.64 -7.21 -1.55
N TYR A 156 -2.98 -6.32 -0.61
CA TYR A 156 -2.39 -4.98 -0.57
C TYR A 156 -0.88 -5.07 -0.29
N ILE A 157 -0.49 -5.85 0.71
CA ILE A 157 0.92 -6.12 1.06
C ILE A 157 1.67 -6.71 -0.14
N ASP A 158 1.09 -7.68 -0.86
CA ASP A 158 1.70 -8.26 -2.06
C ASP A 158 2.00 -7.20 -3.14
N ASN A 159 1.07 -6.26 -3.37
CA ASN A 159 1.31 -5.17 -4.32
C ASN A 159 2.40 -4.20 -3.82
N LEU A 160 2.47 -3.93 -2.52
CA LEU A 160 3.54 -3.10 -1.94
C LEU A 160 4.91 -3.76 -2.09
N VAL A 161 5.01 -5.06 -1.82
CA VAL A 161 6.26 -5.82 -1.99
C VAL A 161 6.69 -5.79 -3.46
N CYS A 162 5.76 -5.99 -4.39
CA CYS A 162 6.03 -5.88 -5.82
C CYS A 162 6.58 -4.50 -6.22
N ILE A 163 5.99 -3.42 -5.69
CA ILE A 163 6.48 -2.04 -5.92
C ILE A 163 7.88 -1.85 -5.32
N LYS A 164 8.12 -2.37 -4.10
CA LYS A 164 9.42 -2.26 -3.42
C LYS A 164 10.53 -2.96 -4.19
N GLU A 165 10.33 -4.21 -4.58
CA GLU A 165 11.31 -5.00 -5.33
C GLU A 165 11.70 -4.27 -6.62
N TYR A 166 10.72 -3.71 -7.33
CA TYR A 166 10.98 -2.88 -8.51
C TYR A 166 11.83 -1.65 -8.20
N MET A 167 11.50 -0.89 -7.15
CA MET A 167 12.22 0.34 -6.80
C MET A 167 13.67 0.06 -6.38
N GLN A 168 13.93 -1.11 -5.80
CA GLN A 168 15.29 -1.54 -5.44
C GLN A 168 16.12 -1.92 -6.68
N ASP A 169 15.48 -2.52 -7.68
CA ASP A 169 16.14 -2.89 -8.94
C ASP A 169 16.34 -1.67 -9.88
N ASN A 170 15.68 -0.53 -9.61
CA ASN A 170 15.70 0.68 -10.44
C ASN A 170 15.76 1.99 -9.58
N PRO A 171 16.90 2.26 -8.90
CA PRO A 171 17.05 3.38 -7.97
C PRO A 171 17.04 4.78 -8.61
#